data_AF-A0A1I5K2X2-F1
#
_entry.id   AF-A0A1I5K2X2-F1
#
_cell.length_a   1.000
_cell.length_b   1.000
_cell.length_c   1.000
_cell.angle_alpha   90.00
_cell.angle_beta   90.00
_cell.angle_gamma   90.00
#
_symmetry.space_group_name_H-M   'P 1'
#
loop_
_entity.id
_entity.type
_entity.pdbx_description
1 polymer ?
#
loop_
_entity_poly.entity_id
_entity_poly.type
_entity_poly.pdbx_seq_one_letter_code
_entity_poly.pdbx_strand_id
1 'polypeptide(L)'
;MVNRRRITAALVGLLVLVLGGWLVKETAGSPDSPAPASSSGAPAAASGKVPGADSKLPVKPLSSLPSQAKDTWNLIQKGGPYPYPRNDDVVFQNREKVLPAEKNGYYHEYTVKTPGSPDRGARRLITGAGKELYYTADHYASFVVVDPAR
;
A
#
# COMPACT_ATOMS: atom_id res chain seq x y z
N MET A 1 -38.92 -19.83 30.64
CA MET A 1 -38.31 -21.19 30.70
C MET A 1 -37.33 -21.27 29.54
N VAL A 2 -36.00 -21.29 29.78
CA VAL A 2 -35.18 -22.49 30.07
C VAL A 2 -35.15 -23.41 28.81
N ASN A 3 -34.03 -23.67 28.13
CA ASN A 3 -32.64 -23.74 28.61
C ASN A 3 -31.57 -23.33 27.55
N ARG A 4 -30.69 -22.38 27.89
CA ARG A 4 -29.30 -22.30 27.40
C ARG A 4 -28.40 -22.74 28.57
N ARG A 5 -27.18 -23.27 28.32
CA ARG A 5 -26.13 -23.70 29.30
C ARG A 5 -26.03 -25.22 29.63
N ARG A 6 -25.72 -26.05 28.63
CA ARG A 6 -24.86 -27.26 28.70
C ARG A 6 -24.29 -27.38 27.28
N ILE A 7 -23.01 -27.19 26.97
CA ILE A 7 -21.84 -27.97 27.41
C ILE A 7 -20.63 -27.02 27.54
N THR A 8 -20.10 -26.92 28.75
CA THR A 8 -18.77 -26.36 29.05
C THR A 8 -18.05 -27.41 29.90
N ALA A 9 -16.72 -27.47 29.80
CA ALA A 9 -15.82 -28.38 30.52
C ALA A 9 -15.73 -29.84 30.01
N ALA A 10 -14.83 -30.04 29.03
CA ALA A 10 -14.01 -31.25 28.89
C ALA A 10 -12.62 -30.84 28.36
N LEU A 11 -11.89 -30.06 29.17
CA LEU A 11 -10.51 -29.63 28.92
C LEU A 11 -9.50 -30.72 29.33
N VAL A 12 -8.21 -30.45 29.10
CA VAL A 12 -7.02 -31.03 29.79
C VAL A 12 -6.46 -32.39 29.26
N GLY A 13 -7.22 -33.20 28.53
CA GLY A 13 -6.77 -34.58 28.19
C GLY A 13 -5.55 -34.77 27.27
N LEU A 14 -5.25 -33.85 26.34
CA LEU A 14 -4.28 -34.08 25.26
C LEU A 14 -2.86 -33.49 25.51
N LEU A 15 -2.58 -32.96 26.71
CA LEU A 15 -1.40 -32.13 26.97
C LEU A 15 -0.20 -32.88 27.61
N VAL A 16 -0.19 -34.22 27.63
CA VAL A 16 0.77 -35.00 28.45
C VAL A 16 1.43 -36.21 27.72
N LEU A 17 1.07 -36.56 26.48
CA LEU A 17 1.43 -37.86 25.87
C LEU A 17 2.29 -37.86 24.58
N VAL A 18 3.28 -36.96 24.44
CA VAL A 18 4.38 -37.13 23.45
C VAL A 18 5.76 -36.68 23.98
N LEU A 19 6.06 -36.96 25.25
CA LEU A 19 7.43 -36.89 25.81
C LEU A 19 8.03 -38.31 25.78
N GLY A 20 9.11 -38.55 25.02
CA GLY A 20 9.50 -39.95 24.72
C GLY A 20 10.92 -40.30 24.22
N GLY A 21 11.90 -39.39 24.22
CA GLY A 21 13.34 -39.74 24.22
C GLY A 21 14.02 -40.25 22.93
N TRP A 22 15.33 -40.52 23.06
CA TRP A 22 16.36 -40.82 22.03
C TRP A 22 16.84 -39.59 21.21
N LEU A 23 18.14 -39.32 21.03
CA LEU A 23 19.39 -39.92 21.55
C LEU A 23 20.54 -38.88 21.51
N VAL A 24 21.54 -39.02 22.41
CA VAL A 24 22.78 -38.21 22.45
C VAL A 24 23.95 -38.91 21.72
N LYS A 25 24.64 -38.20 20.82
CA LYS A 25 26.12 -38.22 20.58
C LYS A 25 26.50 -37.09 19.59
N GLU A 26 27.30 -36.05 19.90
CA GLU A 26 28.78 -35.98 20.07
C GLU A 26 29.58 -36.44 18.82
N THR A 27 30.60 -35.75 18.28
CA THR A 27 31.69 -34.92 18.88
C THR A 27 32.36 -33.90 17.90
N ALA A 28 33.11 -32.90 18.44
CA ALA A 28 34.13 -32.03 17.80
C ALA A 28 33.66 -31.02 16.71
N GLY A 29 34.22 -29.83 16.47
CA GLY A 29 35.33 -29.01 16.99
C GLY A 29 35.61 -27.88 15.96
N SER A 30 36.26 -26.72 16.18
CA SER A 30 36.99 -26.07 17.31
C SER A 30 36.95 -24.52 17.09
N PRO A 31 37.49 -23.63 17.97
CA PRO A 31 37.06 -22.22 18.01
C PRO A 31 37.90 -21.18 17.23
N ASP A 32 37.29 -19.99 17.12
CA ASP A 32 37.87 -18.64 16.96
C ASP A 32 38.38 -18.12 15.59
N SER A 33 37.66 -17.14 15.03
CA SER A 33 38.20 -15.96 14.32
C SER A 33 37.08 -14.92 14.09
N PRO A 34 37.32 -13.61 14.35
CA PRO A 34 36.27 -12.58 14.28
C PRO A 34 36.01 -12.02 12.87
N ALA A 35 34.93 -11.24 12.77
CA ALA A 35 34.30 -10.72 11.54
C ALA A 35 35.19 -9.83 10.63
N PRO A 36 34.70 -9.52 9.42
CA PRO A 36 34.08 -8.20 9.30
C PRO A 36 32.61 -8.24 8.86
N ALA A 37 31.86 -7.22 9.28
CA ALA A 37 30.44 -7.08 8.95
C ALA A 37 30.23 -6.67 7.49
N SER A 38 29.26 -7.33 6.83
CA SER A 38 28.58 -6.81 5.65
C SER A 38 27.10 -6.62 5.99
N SER A 39 26.83 -5.57 6.75
CA SER A 39 25.48 -5.10 7.06
C SER A 39 24.81 -4.50 5.82
N SER A 40 24.26 -5.37 4.99
CA SER A 40 23.27 -5.01 3.94
C SER A 40 21.92 -5.64 4.22
N GLY A 41 21.56 -5.73 5.51
CA GLY A 41 20.17 -5.76 5.92
C GLY A 41 19.54 -4.43 5.58
N ALA A 42 19.14 -4.25 4.32
CA ALA A 42 18.22 -3.18 3.95
C ALA A 42 17.01 -3.25 4.90
N PRO A 43 16.53 -2.13 5.46
CA PRO A 43 15.35 -2.19 6.29
C PRO A 43 14.24 -2.81 5.44
N ALA A 44 13.69 -3.92 5.90
CA ALA A 44 12.41 -4.41 5.43
C ALA A 44 11.39 -3.36 5.88
N ALA A 45 11.30 -2.28 5.10
CA ALA A 45 10.34 -1.20 5.29
C ALA A 45 8.99 -1.87 5.47
N ALA A 46 8.38 -1.66 6.64
CA ALA A 46 7.19 -2.40 7.04
C ALA A 46 6.19 -2.32 5.89
N SER A 47 5.93 -3.44 5.23
CA SER A 47 5.04 -3.55 4.08
C SER A 47 3.60 -3.43 4.57
N GLY A 48 3.27 -2.27 5.11
CA GLY A 48 1.91 -1.84 5.37
C GLY A 48 1.14 -1.95 4.07
N LYS A 49 -0.07 -2.50 4.17
CA LYS A 49 -0.95 -2.68 3.02
C LYS A 49 -1.12 -1.32 2.31
N VAL A 50 -0.73 -1.25 1.04
CA VAL A 50 -0.90 -0.03 0.22
C VAL A 50 -2.38 0.36 0.24
N PRO A 51 -2.75 1.59 0.66
CA PRO A 51 -4.14 2.05 0.67
C PRO A 51 -4.77 1.92 -0.72
N GLY A 52 -6.01 1.44 -0.79
CA GLY A 52 -6.70 1.19 -2.06
C GLY A 52 -6.33 -0.11 -2.77
N ALA A 53 -5.32 -0.87 -2.33
CA ALA A 53 -4.94 -2.14 -2.99
C ALA A 53 -6.02 -3.25 -2.95
N ASP A 54 -7.07 -3.09 -2.13
CA ASP A 54 -8.26 -3.96 -2.12
C ASP A 54 -9.30 -3.62 -3.20
N SER A 55 -9.14 -2.50 -3.91
CA SER A 55 -10.01 -2.08 -5.03
C SER A 55 -9.98 -3.00 -6.25
N LYS A 56 -9.10 -4.02 -6.26
CA LYS A 56 -8.80 -4.92 -7.40
C LYS A 56 -8.14 -4.23 -8.61
N LEU A 57 -7.83 -2.94 -8.52
CA LEU A 57 -7.01 -2.24 -9.49
C LEU A 57 -5.54 -2.70 -9.36
N PRO A 58 -4.76 -2.73 -10.46
CA PRO A 58 -3.35 -3.06 -10.42
C PRO A 58 -2.56 -2.03 -9.60
N VAL A 59 -1.63 -2.52 -8.76
CA VAL A 59 -0.74 -1.66 -7.95
C VAL A 59 0.55 -1.39 -8.71
N LYS A 60 1.02 -0.14 -8.73
CA LYS A 60 2.31 0.28 -9.28
C LYS A 60 3.07 1.16 -8.29
N PRO A 61 4.41 1.01 -8.15
CA PRO A 61 5.22 1.99 -7.42
C PRO A 61 5.23 3.33 -8.15
N LEU A 62 5.22 4.44 -7.40
CA LEU A 62 5.32 5.80 -7.94
C LEU A 62 6.57 5.97 -8.81
N SER A 63 7.68 5.31 -8.47
CA SER A 63 8.91 5.29 -9.29
C SER A 63 8.76 4.70 -10.69
N SER A 64 7.72 3.89 -10.95
CA SER A 64 7.42 3.32 -12.28
C SER A 64 6.51 4.19 -13.14
N LEU A 65 6.01 5.30 -12.60
CA LEU A 65 5.19 6.27 -13.34
C LEU A 65 6.09 7.31 -14.04
N PRO A 66 5.57 8.09 -15.01
CA PRO A 66 6.30 9.22 -15.56
C PRO A 66 6.76 10.17 -14.44
N SER A 67 7.96 10.75 -14.55
CA SER A 67 8.56 11.57 -13.48
C SER A 67 7.67 12.73 -13.03
N GLN A 68 6.85 13.28 -13.93
CA GLN A 68 5.87 14.33 -13.62
C GLN A 68 4.82 13.89 -12.59
N ALA A 69 4.54 12.60 -12.43
CA ALA A 69 3.66 12.09 -11.37
C ALA A 69 4.31 12.24 -10.00
N LYS A 70 5.63 12.02 -9.89
CA LYS A 70 6.40 12.29 -8.67
C LYS A 70 6.43 13.80 -8.36
N ASP A 71 6.56 14.65 -9.39
CA ASP A 71 6.50 16.11 -9.21
C ASP A 71 5.13 16.56 -8.69
N THR A 72 4.03 16.07 -9.27
CA THR A 72 2.67 16.34 -8.78
C THR A 72 2.46 15.80 -7.36
N TRP A 73 2.95 14.60 -7.04
CA TRP A 73 2.90 14.05 -5.68
C TRP A 73 3.64 14.92 -4.66
N ASN A 74 4.84 15.41 -5.00
CA ASN A 74 5.61 16.33 -4.15
C ASN A 74 4.87 17.65 -3.89
N LEU A 75 3.99 18.10 -4.81
CA LEU A 75 3.15 19.28 -4.62
C LEU A 75 1.94 18.97 -3.74
N ILE A 76 1.28 17.81 -3.93
CA ILE A 76 0.19 17.33 -3.05
C ILE A 76 0.68 17.24 -1.60
N GLN A 77 1.85 16.66 -1.36
CA GLN A 77 2.45 16.56 -0.01
C GLN A 77 2.73 17.92 0.65
N LYS A 78 2.86 19.00 -0.14
CA LYS A 78 3.11 20.37 0.33
C LYS A 78 1.83 21.21 0.45
N GLY A 79 0.69 20.73 -0.05
CA GLY A 79 -0.52 21.54 -0.22
C GLY A 79 -0.41 22.57 -1.35
N GLY A 80 0.39 22.29 -2.39
CA GLY A 80 0.64 23.19 -3.52
C GLY A 80 1.85 24.14 -3.32
N PRO A 81 1.87 25.32 -3.96
CA PRO A 81 0.85 25.82 -4.91
C PRO A 81 0.75 24.94 -6.15
N TYR A 82 -0.47 24.76 -6.67
CA TYR A 82 -0.72 23.87 -7.80
C TYR A 82 -0.61 24.58 -9.16
N PRO A 83 -0.08 23.94 -10.22
CA PRO A 83 0.12 24.59 -11.52
C PRO A 83 -1.18 24.92 -12.27
N TYR A 84 -2.27 24.20 -11.99
CA TYR A 84 -3.58 24.42 -12.62
C TYR A 84 -4.64 24.70 -11.54
N PRO A 85 -4.61 25.88 -10.87
CA PRO A 85 -5.42 26.18 -9.67
C PRO A 85 -6.94 26.26 -9.90
N ARG A 86 -7.42 26.03 -11.13
CA ARG A 86 -8.85 25.88 -11.47
C ARG A 86 -9.29 24.41 -11.57
N ASN A 87 -8.36 23.47 -11.43
CA ASN A 87 -8.53 22.05 -11.77
C ASN A 87 -7.78 21.09 -10.85
N ASP A 88 -6.65 21.51 -10.29
CA ASP A 88 -5.96 20.74 -9.26
C ASP A 88 -6.63 20.99 -7.90
N ASP A 89 -6.65 19.96 -7.04
CA ASP A 89 -7.28 19.96 -5.71
C ASP A 89 -8.83 20.05 -5.72
N VAL A 90 -9.47 19.97 -6.88
CA VAL A 90 -10.94 19.93 -6.99
C VAL A 90 -11.48 18.53 -6.78
N VAL A 91 -12.75 18.43 -6.38
CA VAL A 91 -13.41 17.13 -6.09
C VAL A 91 -13.57 16.29 -7.37
N PHE A 92 -12.95 15.11 -7.37
CA PHE A 92 -13.20 14.07 -8.35
C PHE A 92 -14.48 13.30 -7.99
N GLN A 93 -15.48 13.32 -8.88
CA GLN A 93 -16.81 12.79 -8.56
C GLN A 93 -16.97 11.28 -8.75
N ASN A 94 -15.97 10.57 -9.31
CA ASN A 94 -16.01 9.13 -9.59
C ASN A 94 -17.33 8.66 -10.26
N ARG A 95 -17.86 9.44 -11.23
CA ARG A 95 -19.19 9.20 -11.84
C ARG A 95 -19.31 7.84 -12.53
N GLU A 96 -18.22 7.41 -13.16
CA GLU A 96 -18.09 6.13 -13.86
C GLU A 96 -17.82 4.95 -12.91
N LYS A 97 -17.58 5.23 -11.61
CA LYS A 97 -17.41 4.23 -10.54
C LYS A 97 -16.26 3.23 -10.79
N VAL A 98 -15.19 3.70 -11.42
CA VAL A 98 -13.96 2.90 -11.65
C VAL A 98 -13.13 2.79 -10.37
N LEU A 99 -13.13 3.84 -9.53
CA LEU A 99 -12.62 3.78 -8.16
C LEU A 99 -13.73 3.25 -7.22
N PRO A 100 -13.40 2.79 -5.99
CA PRO A 100 -14.39 2.40 -4.98
C PRO A 100 -15.47 3.46 -4.74
N ALA A 101 -16.66 3.00 -4.36
CA ALA A 101 -17.79 3.88 -4.08
C ALA A 101 -17.66 4.51 -2.69
N GLU A 102 -17.42 5.82 -2.65
CA GLU A 102 -17.19 6.60 -1.44
C GLU A 102 -18.11 7.82 -1.36
N LYS A 103 -18.10 8.52 -0.22
CA LYS A 103 -18.89 9.75 -0.03
C LYS A 103 -18.49 10.87 -1.00
N ASN A 104 -19.42 11.79 -1.27
CA ASN A 104 -19.12 13.02 -2.02
C ASN A 104 -17.96 13.80 -1.36
N GLY A 105 -17.02 14.30 -2.16
CA GLY A 105 -15.84 15.00 -1.66
C GLY A 105 -14.75 14.09 -1.06
N TYR A 106 -14.84 12.76 -1.24
CA TYR A 106 -13.78 11.85 -0.78
C TYR A 106 -12.52 11.91 -1.66
N TYR A 107 -12.69 12.04 -2.98
CA TYR A 107 -11.60 12.03 -3.95
C TYR A 107 -11.31 13.43 -4.48
N HIS A 108 -10.03 13.76 -4.66
CA HIS A 108 -9.56 15.02 -5.27
C HIS A 108 -8.61 14.73 -6.44
N GLU A 109 -8.68 15.51 -7.50
CA GLU A 109 -7.85 15.35 -8.70
C GLU A 109 -6.70 16.35 -8.82
N TYR A 110 -5.59 15.91 -9.41
CA TYR A 110 -4.41 16.72 -9.66
C TYR A 110 -3.82 16.40 -11.03
N THR A 111 -3.46 17.42 -11.78
CA THR A 111 -2.87 17.28 -13.12
C THR A 111 -1.45 16.73 -13.04
N VAL A 112 -1.19 15.66 -13.79
CA VAL A 112 0.17 15.21 -14.08
C VAL A 112 0.56 15.78 -15.44
N LYS A 113 1.59 16.63 -15.47
CA LYS A 113 2.03 17.29 -16.71
C LYS A 113 2.42 16.26 -17.77
N THR A 114 1.99 16.50 -19.00
CA THR A 114 2.39 15.71 -20.17
C THR A 114 3.42 16.53 -20.94
N PRO A 115 4.71 16.13 -20.98
CA PRO A 115 5.75 16.88 -21.69
C PRO A 115 5.39 17.10 -23.16
N GLY A 116 5.57 18.32 -23.65
CA GLY A 116 5.22 18.71 -25.03
C GLY A 116 3.74 18.97 -25.29
N SER A 117 2.82 18.69 -24.34
CA SER A 117 1.41 19.05 -24.50
C SER A 117 1.19 20.56 -24.36
N PRO A 118 0.39 21.20 -25.23
CA PRO A 118 0.00 22.60 -25.07
C PRO A 118 -1.08 22.81 -23.99
N ASP A 119 -1.62 21.73 -23.43
CA ASP A 119 -2.74 21.71 -22.49
C ASP A 119 -2.40 20.92 -21.20
N ARG A 120 -3.43 20.55 -20.42
CA ARG A 120 -3.26 19.72 -19.20
C ARG A 120 -2.94 18.25 -19.50
N GLY A 121 -3.08 17.80 -20.74
CA GLY A 121 -3.05 16.39 -21.15
C GLY A 121 -4.09 15.52 -20.44
N ALA A 122 -3.97 14.21 -20.63
CA ALA A 122 -4.89 13.20 -20.10
C ALA A 122 -4.53 12.67 -18.69
N ARG A 123 -3.30 12.91 -18.22
CA ARG A 123 -2.74 12.24 -17.03
C ARG A 123 -3.16 12.92 -15.73
N ARG A 124 -3.54 12.14 -14.70
CA ARG A 124 -3.95 12.66 -13.38
C ARG A 124 -3.45 11.76 -12.25
N LEU A 125 -3.22 12.36 -11.09
CA LEU A 125 -3.28 11.67 -9.80
C LEU A 125 -4.62 11.97 -9.13
N ILE A 126 -5.20 10.97 -8.48
CA ILE A 126 -6.38 11.12 -7.62
C ILE A 126 -5.99 10.72 -6.21
N THR A 127 -6.21 11.59 -5.22
CA THR A 127 -6.08 11.22 -3.80
C THR A 127 -7.43 10.78 -3.23
N GLY A 128 -7.40 9.87 -2.26
CA GLY A 128 -8.53 9.52 -1.42
C GLY A 128 -8.32 9.96 0.03
N ALA A 129 -9.40 10.21 0.76
CA ALA A 129 -9.35 10.61 2.16
C ALA A 129 -8.75 9.52 3.10
N GLY A 130 -8.74 8.25 2.67
CA GLY A 130 -8.05 7.14 3.35
C GLY A 130 -6.54 7.04 3.05
N LYS A 131 -5.97 8.07 2.40
CA LYS A 131 -4.56 8.13 1.92
C LYS A 131 -4.28 7.24 0.72
N GLU A 132 -5.32 6.84 -0.01
CA GLU A 132 -5.18 6.22 -1.32
C GLU A 132 -4.59 7.23 -2.31
N LEU A 133 -3.78 6.71 -3.23
CA LEU A 133 -3.29 7.44 -4.38
C LEU A 133 -3.55 6.57 -5.62
N TYR A 134 -4.21 7.15 -6.62
CA TYR A 134 -4.47 6.49 -7.89
C TYR A 134 -3.88 7.30 -9.03
N TYR A 135 -3.52 6.64 -10.12
CA TYR A 135 -3.03 7.28 -11.34
C TYR A 135 -3.83 6.82 -12.55
N THR A 136 -4.25 7.76 -13.38
CA THR A 136 -4.81 7.54 -14.73
C THR A 136 -3.88 8.18 -15.76
N ALA A 137 -3.62 7.47 -16.86
CA ALA A 137 -2.86 7.97 -18.00
C ALA A 137 -3.75 8.50 -19.13
N ASP A 138 -5.05 8.19 -19.06
CA ASP A 138 -6.02 8.09 -20.16
C ASP A 138 -7.33 8.83 -19.84
N HIS A 139 -7.24 9.90 -19.03
CA HIS A 139 -8.36 10.77 -18.68
C HIS A 139 -9.54 10.01 -18.05
N TYR A 140 -9.22 9.33 -16.94
CA TYR A 140 -10.13 8.59 -16.04
C TYR A 140 -10.70 7.28 -16.57
N ALA A 141 -10.37 6.86 -17.81
CA ALA A 141 -10.86 5.61 -18.39
C ALA A 141 -10.28 4.35 -17.69
N SER A 142 -9.04 4.42 -17.19
CA SER A 142 -8.47 3.36 -16.35
C SER A 142 -7.59 3.92 -15.22
N PHE A 143 -7.41 3.11 -14.17
CA PHE A 143 -6.64 3.49 -12.99
C PHE A 143 -5.68 2.38 -12.54
N VAL A 144 -4.57 2.80 -11.95
CA VAL A 144 -3.69 1.98 -11.10
C VAL A 144 -3.72 2.53 -9.69
N VAL A 145 -3.60 1.68 -8.67
CA VAL A 145 -3.22 2.11 -7.31
C VAL A 145 -1.74 2.46 -7.35
N VAL A 146 -1.37 3.57 -6.72
CA VAL A 146 0.02 4.01 -6.60
C VAL A 146 0.51 3.73 -5.19
N ASP A 147 1.65 3.05 -5.08
CA ASP A 147 2.43 3.01 -3.84
C ASP A 147 3.40 4.22 -3.83
N PRO A 148 3.13 5.28 -3.04
CA PRO A 148 3.97 6.47 -3.00
C PRO A 148 5.29 6.26 -2.25
N ALA A 149 5.47 5.13 -1.55
CA ALA A 149 6.69 4.82 -0.83
C ALA A 149 7.75 4.10 -1.69
N ARG A 150 7.42 3.78 -2.97
CA ARG A 150 8.25 2.93 -3.83
C ARG A 150 8.44 3.47 -5.24
#